data_AF-E3ZMV5-F1
#
_entry.id   AF-E3ZMV5-F1
#
_cell.length_a   1.000
_cell.length_b   1.000
_cell.length_c   1.000
_cell.angle_alpha   90.00
_cell.angle_beta   90.00
_cell.angle_gamma   90.00
#
_symmetry.space_group_name_H-M   'P 1'
#
loop_
_entity.id
_entity.type
_entity.pdbx_description
1 polymer ?
#
loop_
_entity_poly.entity_id
_entity_poly.type
_entity_poly.pdbx_seq_one_letter_code
_entity_poly.pdbx_strand_id
1 'polypeptide(L)' 'MAKIGFTYAGIHSNDIPAVVNSIKRNAINISENMQEVPAKIGGYFFGNSVGTRSFDINITLMGKSETERV' A
#
# COMPACT_ATOMS: atom_id res chain seq x y z
N MET A 1 -2.55 3.51 25.54
CA MET A 1 -1.98 3.45 24.17
C MET A 1 -3.12 3.17 23.20
N ALA A 2 -3.27 3.98 22.15
CA ALA A 2 -4.27 3.70 21.11
C ALA A 2 -3.83 2.48 20.30
N LYS A 3 -4.74 1.51 20.09
CA LYS A 3 -4.48 0.38 19.17
C LYS A 3 -4.40 0.91 17.74
N ILE A 4 -3.41 0.45 16.99
CA ILE A 4 -3.29 0.71 15.56
C ILE A 4 -4.45 -0.01 14.85
N GLY A 5 -5.13 0.66 13.93
CA GLY A 5 -6.29 0.12 13.23
C GLY A 5 -6.56 0.82 11.91
N PHE A 6 -7.44 0.24 11.10
CA PHE A 6 -7.89 0.82 9.82
C PHE A 6 -9.40 0.66 9.68
N THR A 7 -10.01 1.55 8.90
CA THR A 7 -11.43 1.46 8.50
C THR A 7 -11.50 1.23 7.00
N TYR A 8 -12.24 0.21 6.59
CA TYR A 8 -12.50 -0.08 5.18
C TYR A 8 -13.99 -0.35 4.99
N ALA A 9 -14.59 0.30 3.99
CA ALA A 9 -16.02 0.18 3.68
C ALA A 9 -16.96 0.36 4.90
N GLY A 10 -16.58 1.22 5.85
CA GLY A 10 -17.36 1.48 7.07
C GLY A 10 -17.17 0.47 8.21
N ILE A 11 -16.34 -0.56 8.03
CA ILE A 11 -16.01 -1.55 9.07
C ILE A 11 -14.65 -1.23 9.66
N HIS A 12 -14.55 -1.14 10.99
CA HIS A 12 -13.27 -0.92 11.66
C HIS A 12 -12.57 -2.26 11.89
N SER A 13 -11.23 -2.28 11.82
CA SER A 13 -10.42 -3.48 12.07
C SER A 13 -10.58 -4.08 13.48
N ASN A 14 -11.23 -3.37 14.39
CA ASN A 14 -11.54 -3.85 15.75
C ASN A 14 -12.81 -4.71 15.77
N ASP A 15 -13.65 -4.59 14.74
CA ASP A 15 -14.91 -5.32 14.60
C ASP A 15 -14.70 -6.70 13.95
N ILE A 16 -13.46 -6.99 13.56
CA ILE A 16 -13.03 -8.24 12.92
C ILE A 16 -12.12 -8.98 13.93
N PRO A 17 -12.16 -10.33 14.01
CA PRO A 17 -11.26 -11.12 14.86
C PRO A 17 -9.83 -11.14 14.28
N ALA A 18 -9.23 -9.97 14.13
CA ALA A 18 -7.89 -9.77 13.59
C ALA A 18 -7.08 -8.86 14.51
N VAL A 19 -5.78 -9.11 14.59
CA VAL A 19 -4.81 -8.22 15.21
C VAL A 19 -4.06 -7.50 14.08
N VAL A 20 -4.08 -6.16 14.10
CA VAL A 20 -3.31 -5.35 13.15
C VAL A 20 -1.87 -5.27 13.65
N ASN A 21 -0.93 -5.90 12.93
CA ASN A 21 0.47 -5.95 13.30
C ASN A 21 1.20 -4.68 12.88
N SER A 22 0.94 -4.22 11.66
CA SER A 22 1.54 -2.99 11.13
C SER A 22 0.71 -2.39 10.01
N ILE A 23 0.80 -1.07 9.87
CA ILE A 23 0.27 -0.31 8.74
C ILE A 23 1.41 0.52 8.20
N LYS A 24 1.82 0.26 6.96
CA LYS A 24 2.85 1.02 6.26
C LYS A 24 2.21 1.80 5.12
N ARG A 25 2.46 3.11 5.11
CA ARG A 25 2.14 3.95 3.96
C ARG A 25 3.29 3.89 2.97
N ASN A 26 3.03 3.44 1.76
CA ASN A 26 4.07 3.37 0.75
C ASN A 26 4.30 4.73 0.11
N ALA A 27 5.54 4.93 -0.36
CA ALA A 27 5.87 6.06 -1.21
C ALA A 27 5.00 6.01 -2.48
N ILE A 28 4.56 7.17 -2.95
CA ILE A 28 3.83 7.25 -4.21
C ILE A 28 4.83 6.98 -5.31
N ASN A 29 4.53 6.01 -6.17
CA ASN A 29 5.36 5.78 -7.34
C ASN A 29 5.15 6.92 -8.33
N ILE A 30 6.24 7.57 -8.76
CA ILE A 30 6.22 8.63 -9.76
C ILE A 30 7.14 8.16 -10.87
N SER A 31 6.60 8.02 -12.08
CA SER A 31 7.39 7.70 -13.27
C SER A 31 7.48 8.91 -14.18
N GLU A 32 8.70 9.24 -14.60
CA GLU A 32 8.95 10.33 -15.54
C GLU A 32 8.65 9.86 -16.96
N ASN A 33 7.94 10.68 -17.72
CA ASN A 33 7.71 10.46 -19.15
C ASN A 33 8.78 11.24 -19.91
N MET A 34 9.88 10.56 -20.26
CA MET A 34 11.00 11.15 -21.01
C MET A 34 11.13 10.48 -22.38
N GLN A 35 11.40 11.26 -23.41
CA GLN A 35 11.76 10.77 -24.74
C GLN A 35 13.21 11.14 -25.04
N GLU A 36 14.07 10.15 -25.23
CA GLU A 36 15.45 10.38 -25.61
C GLU A 36 15.57 10.95 -27.03
N VAL A 37 16.55 11.83 -27.24
CA VAL A 37 16.83 12.40 -28.57
C VAL A 37 17.97 11.62 -29.21
N PRO A 38 17.77 11.02 -30.40
CA PRO A 38 18.83 10.27 -31.08
C PRO A 38 20.09 11.12 -31.32
N ALA A 39 21.26 10.53 -31.03
CA ALA A 39 22.58 11.15 -31.22
C ALA A 39 22.81 12.47 -30.46
N LYS A 40 22.00 12.76 -29.43
CA LYS A 40 22.21 13.90 -28.52
C LYS A 40 22.19 13.44 -27.07
N ILE A 41 22.92 14.15 -26.21
CA ILE A 41 22.88 13.91 -24.76
C ILE A 41 21.59 14.53 -24.23
N GLY A 42 20.72 13.71 -23.63
CA GLY A 42 19.48 14.13 -22.98
C GLY A 42 18.19 13.71 -23.72
N GLY A 43 17.06 14.22 -23.23
CA GLY A 43 15.73 13.88 -23.73
C GLY A 43 14.70 14.98 -23.48
N TYR A 44 13.57 14.92 -24.17
CA TYR A 44 12.41 15.76 -23.92
C TYR A 44 11.62 15.23 -22.73
N PHE A 45 11.32 16.12 -21.78
CA PHE A 45 10.46 15.80 -20.64
C PHE A 45 9.01 16.13 -20.97
N PHE A 46 8.14 15.13 -20.90
CA PHE A 46 6.70 15.24 -21.19
C PHE A 46 5.84 15.18 -19.92
N GLY A 47 6.44 15.33 -18.75
CA GLY A 47 5.73 15.32 -17.48
C GLY A 47 5.92 14.02 -16.70
N ASN A 48 5.16 13.92 -15.60
CA ASN A 48 5.20 12.80 -14.68
C ASN A 48 3.87 12.08 -14.66
N SER A 49 3.90 10.75 -14.64
CA SER A 49 2.74 9.92 -14.30
C SER A 49 2.77 9.65 -12.81
N VAL A 50 1.75 10.12 -12.09
CA VAL A 50 1.59 9.87 -10.66
C VAL A 50 0.86 8.53 -10.49
N GLY A 51 1.53 7.57 -9.88
CA GLY A 51 0.98 6.25 -9.60
C GLY A 51 -0.06 6.25 -8.47
N THR A 52 -0.46 5.04 -8.06
CA THR A 52 -1.43 4.87 -6.99
C THR A 52 -0.78 4.99 -5.61
N ARG A 53 -1.52 5.56 -4.66
CA ARG A 53 -1.13 5.52 -3.25
C ARG A 53 -1.54 4.18 -2.66
N SER A 54 -0.57 3.39 -2.22
CA SER A 54 -0.82 2.09 -1.57
C SER A 54 -0.51 2.13 -0.07
N PHE A 55 -1.19 1.25 0.65
CA PHE A 55 -0.98 0.99 2.07
C PHE A 55 -0.79 -0.52 2.23
N ASP A 56 0.30 -0.92 2.88
CA ASP A 56 0.52 -2.32 3.24
C ASP A 56 0.03 -2.51 4.67
N ILE A 57 -0.98 -3.36 4.83
CA ILE A 57 -1.60 -3.65 6.13
C ILE A 57 -1.31 -5.11 6.44
N ASN A 58 -0.50 -5.35 7.48
CA ASN A 58 -0.23 -6.69 7.96
C ASN A 58 -1.17 -7.01 9.13
N ILE A 59 -1.95 -8.08 8.97
CA ILE A 59 -2.89 -8.55 9.98
C ILE A 59 -2.64 -10.03 10.31
N THR A 60 -2.86 -10.40 11.57
CA THR A 60 -3.00 -11.79 11.99
C THR A 60 -4.46 -12.07 12.28
N LEU A 61 -5.05 -13.01 11.56
CA LEU A 61 -6.39 -13.49 11.84
C LEU A 61 -6.34 -14.49 12.99
N MET A 62 -7.23 -14.35 13.97
CA MET A 62 -7.32 -15.30 15.08
C MET A 62 -8.22 -16.45 14.66
N GLY A 63 -7.63 -17.65 14.54
CA GLY A 63 -8.39 -18.88 14.35
C GLY A 63 -9.22 -19.21 15.60
N LYS A 64 -10.44 -19.71 15.40
CA LYS A 64 -11.31 -20.17 16.49
C LYS A 64 -11.00 -21.62 16.89
N SER A 65 -10.28 -22.37 16.05
CA SER A 65 -9.87 -23.76 16.30
C SER A 65 -8.55 -24.09 15.58
N GLU A 66 -7.87 -25.16 16.04
CA GLU A 66 -6.65 -25.68 15.38
C GLU A 66 -6.87 -26.06 13.90
N THR A 67 -8.10 -26.41 13.52
CA THR A 67 -8.48 -26.75 12.14
C THR A 67 -8.45 -25.55 11.19
N GLU A 68 -8.54 -24.32 11.71
CA GLU A 68 -8.52 -23.08 10.92
C GLU A 68 -7.10 -22.50 10.75
N ARG A 69 -6.06 -23.21 11.21
CA ARG A 69 -4.65 -22.76 11.21
C ARG A 69 -3.93 -22.89 9.84
N VAL A 70 -4.67 -22.95 8.74
CA VAL A 70 -4.14 -23.20 7.37
C VAL A 70 -3.49 -21.96 6.79
#